data_AF-A0A961EYX7-F1
#
_entry.id   AF-A0A961EYX7-F1
#
_cell.length_a   1.000
_cell.length_b   1.000
_cell.length_c   1.000
_cell.angle_alpha   90.00
_cell.angle_beta   90.00
_cell.angle_gamma   90.00
#
_symmetry.space_group_name_H-M   'P 1'
#
loop_
_entity.id
_entity.type
_entity.pdbx_description
1 polymer ?
#
loop_
_entity_poly.entity_id
_entity_poly.type
_entity_poly.pdbx_seq_one_letter_code
_entity_poly.pdbx_strand_id
1 'polypeptide(L)'
;MTHPHEALFPGEKEFPAISSCEHFAGNEKMIGKALGLQAEKGPVFDITQDCEDGAPQGQEKEHAEMIVRLTNSEANKFNMAGARVHDYTNKWWKQDVEILVKGAGERLA
;
A
#
# COMPACT_ATOMS: atom_id res chain seq x y z
N MET A 1 16.93 -8.56 36.45
CA MET A 1 16.15 -9.65 35.84
C MET A 1 15.86 -9.24 34.41
N THR A 2 16.07 -10.13 33.44
CA THR A 2 15.76 -9.88 32.02
C THR A 2 14.25 -9.95 31.80
N HIS A 3 13.70 -9.06 30.98
CA HIS A 3 12.27 -9.04 30.68
C HIS A 3 11.87 -10.26 29.82
N PRO A 4 10.71 -10.90 30.01
CA PRO A 4 10.32 -12.09 29.24
C PRO A 4 10.34 -11.90 27.72
N HIS A 5 9.97 -10.71 27.24
CA HIS A 5 10.05 -10.35 25.81
C HIS A 5 11.47 -10.48 25.23
N GLU A 6 12.50 -10.24 26.05
CA GLU A 6 13.91 -10.31 25.64
C GLU A 6 14.53 -11.69 25.92
N ALA A 7 13.94 -12.45 26.84
CA ALA A 7 14.48 -13.73 27.32
C ALA A 7 13.93 -14.95 26.57
N LEU A 8 12.73 -14.84 26.00
CA LEU A 8 12.05 -15.95 25.32
C LEU A 8 12.28 -15.87 23.79
N PHE A 9 12.49 -17.02 23.16
CA PHE A 9 12.67 -17.18 21.70
C PHE A 9 13.78 -16.35 21.02
N PRO A 10 14.99 -16.22 21.61
CA PRO A 10 16.05 -15.34 21.11
C PRO A 10 16.65 -15.75 19.73
N GLY A 11 16.23 -16.88 19.17
CA GLY A 11 16.67 -17.38 17.86
C GLY A 11 15.57 -17.42 16.80
N GLU A 12 14.35 -17.00 17.12
CA GLU A 12 13.22 -16.99 16.18
C GLU A 12 13.07 -15.62 15.53
N LYS A 13 12.58 -15.61 14.28
CA LYS A 13 12.24 -14.35 13.60
C LYS A 13 10.94 -13.82 14.18
N GLU A 14 10.92 -12.57 14.62
CA GLU A 14 9.70 -11.91 15.05
C GLU A 14 8.64 -11.92 13.94
N PHE A 15 7.39 -12.15 14.32
CA PHE A 15 6.27 -12.00 13.41
C PHE A 15 6.03 -10.51 13.14
N PRO A 16 5.84 -10.10 11.87
CA PRO A 16 5.50 -8.73 11.57
C PRO A 16 4.12 -8.41 12.18
N ALA A 17 4.06 -7.33 12.96
CA ALA A 17 2.81 -6.79 13.45
C ALA A 17 2.16 -5.97 12.33
N ILE A 18 1.26 -6.61 11.57
CA ILE A 18 0.49 -5.98 10.50
C ILE A 18 -0.88 -5.54 11.00
N SER A 19 -1.52 -4.59 10.29
CA SER A 19 -2.88 -4.17 10.59
C SER A 19 -3.85 -5.35 10.45
N SER A 20 -4.87 -5.41 11.30
CA SER A 20 -5.90 -6.47 11.19
C SER A 20 -6.87 -6.26 10.03
N CYS A 21 -6.80 -5.12 9.34
CA CYS A 21 -7.68 -4.73 8.25
C CYS A 21 -6.86 -4.11 7.12
N GLU A 22 -7.22 -4.45 5.88
CA GLU A 22 -6.68 -3.86 4.66
C GLU A 22 -7.86 -3.33 3.83
N HIS A 23 -7.86 -2.04 3.53
CA HIS A 23 -8.94 -1.36 2.83
C HIS A 23 -8.57 -1.11 1.36
N PHE A 24 -9.36 -1.66 0.45
CA PHE A 24 -9.14 -1.54 -0.99
C PHE A 24 -9.79 -0.28 -1.57
N ALA A 25 -9.05 0.45 -2.39
CA ALA A 25 -9.55 1.60 -3.13
C ALA A 25 -8.93 1.69 -4.54
N GLY A 26 -9.79 1.61 -5.57
CA GLY A 26 -9.37 1.54 -6.96
C GLY A 26 -9.59 2.81 -7.78
N ASN A 27 -9.84 3.98 -7.18
CA ASN A 27 -9.86 5.24 -7.92
C ASN A 27 -9.42 6.41 -7.04
N GLU A 28 -8.96 7.50 -7.66
CA GLU A 28 -8.37 8.66 -6.97
C GLU A 28 -9.27 9.20 -5.85
N LYS A 29 -10.59 9.29 -6.10
CA LYS A 29 -11.55 9.77 -5.10
C LYS A 29 -11.64 8.84 -3.89
N MET A 30 -11.69 7.53 -4.09
CA MET A 30 -11.79 6.56 -2.99
C MET A 30 -10.47 6.40 -2.26
N ILE A 31 -9.34 6.44 -2.96
CA ILE A 31 -8.01 6.43 -2.33
C ILE A 31 -7.86 7.66 -1.43
N GLY A 32 -8.20 8.85 -1.93
CA GLY A 32 -8.16 10.07 -1.12
C GLY A 32 -9.07 10.01 0.12
N LYS A 33 -10.26 9.40 -0.01
CA LYS A 33 -11.15 9.15 1.14
C LYS A 33 -10.57 8.15 2.14
N ALA A 34 -9.93 7.08 1.67
CA ALA A 34 -9.29 6.09 2.54
C ALA A 34 -8.13 6.72 3.34
N LEU A 35 -7.29 7.52 2.68
CA LEU A 35 -6.21 8.28 3.31
C LEU A 35 -6.77 9.27 4.36
N GLY A 36 -7.83 10.00 4.02
CA GLY A 36 -8.51 10.89 4.96
C GLY A 36 -9.12 10.16 6.16
N LEU A 37 -9.73 8.98 5.94
CA LEU A 37 -10.28 8.15 7.00
C LEU A 37 -9.18 7.60 7.93
N GLN A 38 -8.04 7.17 7.37
CA GLN A 38 -6.89 6.72 8.15
C GLN A 38 -6.32 7.86 8.98
N ALA A 39 -6.27 9.08 8.44
CA ALA A 39 -5.88 10.27 9.21
C ALA A 39 -6.82 10.55 10.39
N GLU A 40 -8.12 10.28 10.26
CA GLU A 40 -9.11 10.43 11.33
C GLU A 40 -9.04 9.31 12.38
N LYS A 41 -8.93 8.04 11.95
CA LYS A 41 -8.98 6.86 12.83
C LYS A 41 -7.63 6.45 13.39
N GLY A 42 -6.53 6.93 12.81
CA GLY A 42 -5.19 6.46 13.07
C GLY A 42 -4.82 5.23 12.22
N PRO A 43 -3.58 4.72 12.39
CA PRO A 43 -3.02 3.62 11.59
C PRO A 43 -3.57 2.25 12.02
N VAL A 44 -4.89 2.07 11.97
CA VAL A 44 -5.59 0.83 12.39
C VAL A 44 -5.97 -0.08 11.22
N PHE A 45 -5.72 0.37 10.00
CA PHE A 45 -5.90 -0.38 8.75
C PHE A 45 -4.86 0.07 7.72
N ASP A 46 -4.45 -0.84 6.85
CA ASP A 46 -3.64 -0.55 5.66
C ASP A 46 -4.55 -0.17 4.49
N ILE A 47 -4.00 0.55 3.50
CA ILE A 47 -4.72 0.94 2.29
C ILE A 47 -4.07 0.25 1.10
N THR A 48 -4.87 -0.47 0.31
CA THR A 48 -4.41 -1.07 -0.95
C THR A 48 -4.98 -0.27 -2.12
N GLN A 49 -4.09 0.45 -2.79
CA GLN A 49 -4.37 1.20 -4.00
C GLN A 49 -4.42 0.23 -5.19
N ASP A 50 -5.59 0.07 -5.79
CA ASP A 50 -5.84 -1.06 -6.67
C ASP A 50 -5.66 -0.71 -8.16
N CYS A 51 -4.63 -1.30 -8.80
CA CYS A 51 -4.45 -1.24 -10.25
C CYS A 51 -5.24 -2.30 -11.02
N GLU A 52 -5.63 -3.41 -10.40
CA GLU A 52 -6.15 -4.58 -11.13
C GLU A 52 -7.61 -4.37 -11.55
N ASP A 53 -8.53 -4.32 -10.59
CA ASP A 53 -9.95 -4.08 -10.85
C ASP A 53 -10.26 -2.58 -10.91
N GLY A 54 -9.39 -1.76 -10.30
CA GLY A 54 -9.55 -0.31 -10.20
C GLY A 54 -9.17 0.48 -11.45
N ALA A 55 -8.25 -0.03 -12.27
CA ALA A 55 -7.80 0.68 -13.46
C ALA A 55 -8.85 0.66 -14.58
N PRO A 56 -9.23 1.81 -15.14
CA PRO A 56 -9.99 1.83 -16.39
C PRO A 56 -9.18 1.15 -17.50
N GLN A 57 -9.85 0.29 -18.29
CA GLN A 57 -9.20 -0.40 -19.40
C GLN A 57 -8.52 0.59 -20.36
N GLY A 58 -7.26 0.35 -20.69
CA GLY A 58 -6.45 1.22 -21.55
C GLY A 58 -5.82 2.43 -20.85
N GLN A 59 -6.04 2.61 -19.54
CA GLN A 59 -5.44 3.66 -18.71
C GLN A 59 -4.50 3.09 -17.64
N GLU A 60 -4.01 1.87 -17.81
CA GLU A 60 -3.23 1.15 -16.79
C GLU A 60 -1.98 1.95 -16.36
N LYS A 61 -1.30 2.57 -17.32
CA LYS A 61 -0.16 3.46 -17.05
C LYS A 61 -0.56 4.70 -16.25
N GLU A 62 -1.59 5.41 -16.71
CA GLU A 62 -2.07 6.64 -16.08
C GLU A 62 -2.56 6.37 -14.65
N HIS A 63 -3.18 5.20 -14.45
CA HIS A 63 -3.66 4.76 -13.15
C HIS A 63 -2.51 4.46 -12.18
N ALA A 64 -1.46 3.75 -12.63
CA ALA A 64 -0.27 3.53 -11.82
C ALA A 64 0.45 4.86 -11.47
N GLU A 65 0.51 5.81 -12.42
CA GLU A 65 1.06 7.15 -12.18
C GLU A 65 0.21 7.95 -11.17
N MET A 66 -1.13 7.83 -11.22
CA MET A 66 -2.04 8.41 -10.23
C MET A 66 -1.78 7.84 -8.83
N ILE A 67 -1.58 6.53 -8.73
CA ILE A 67 -1.24 5.87 -7.46
C ILE A 67 0.07 6.42 -6.90
N VAL A 68 1.13 6.50 -7.73
CA VAL A 68 2.41 7.12 -7.33
C VAL A 68 2.22 8.53 -6.77
N ARG A 69 1.42 9.38 -7.43
CA ARG A 69 1.15 10.74 -6.94
C ARG A 69 0.49 10.73 -5.56
N LEU A 70 -0.47 9.85 -5.32
CA LEU A 70 -1.18 9.76 -4.04
C LEU A 70 -0.31 9.16 -2.94
N THR A 71 0.47 8.12 -3.21
CA THR A 71 1.41 7.51 -2.24
C THR A 71 2.46 8.52 -1.77
N ASN A 72 2.94 9.36 -2.69
CA ASN A 72 3.92 10.41 -2.39
C ASN A 72 3.31 11.67 -1.76
N SER A 73 1.99 11.77 -1.69
CA SER A 73 1.34 12.94 -1.09
C SER A 73 1.42 12.92 0.44
N GLU A 74 1.30 14.10 1.05
CA GLU A 74 1.17 14.30 2.50
C GLU A 74 -0.05 13.59 3.10
N ALA A 75 -1.03 13.21 2.28
CA ALA A 75 -2.20 12.47 2.73
C ALA A 75 -1.84 11.03 3.13
N ASN A 76 -0.76 10.44 2.58
CA ASN A 76 -0.18 9.18 3.05
C ASN A 76 0.68 9.43 4.30
N LYS A 77 0.01 9.84 5.37
CA LYS A 77 0.64 10.32 6.61
C LYS A 77 1.42 9.24 7.37
N PHE A 78 0.94 8.00 7.31
CA PHE A 78 1.49 6.87 8.07
C PHE A 78 2.37 5.93 7.24
N ASN A 79 2.49 6.17 5.93
CA ASN A 79 3.16 5.28 4.98
C ASN A 79 2.62 3.83 5.04
N MET A 80 1.30 3.71 5.16
CA MET A 80 0.56 2.44 5.23
C MET A 80 -0.33 2.24 4.00
N ALA A 81 0.07 2.85 2.88
CA ALA A 81 -0.56 2.69 1.59
C ALA A 81 0.33 1.81 0.71
N GLY A 82 -0.13 0.59 0.42
CA GLY A 82 0.43 -0.30 -0.57
C GLY A 82 -0.33 -0.21 -1.90
N ALA A 83 0.08 -1.04 -2.86
CA ALA A 83 -0.58 -1.13 -4.16
C ALA A 83 -0.75 -2.59 -4.59
N ARG A 84 -1.92 -2.90 -5.19
CA ARG A 84 -2.16 -4.16 -5.89
C ARG A 84 -1.89 -3.94 -7.37
N VAL A 85 -1.00 -4.75 -7.93
CA VAL A 85 -0.68 -4.75 -9.37
C VAL A 85 -1.53 -5.78 -10.12
N HIS A 86 -1.58 -5.67 -11.44
CA HIS A 86 -2.20 -6.71 -12.26
C HIS A 86 -1.55 -8.09 -12.05
N ASP A 87 -2.32 -9.15 -12.31
CA ASP A 87 -1.84 -10.54 -12.22
C ASP A 87 -0.66 -10.83 -13.17
N TYR A 88 0.09 -11.91 -12.87
CA TYR A 88 1.31 -12.25 -13.63
C TYR A 88 1.05 -12.62 -15.10
N THR A 89 -0.18 -12.99 -15.47
CA THR A 89 -0.56 -13.31 -16.85
C THR A 89 -0.94 -12.06 -17.67
N ASN A 90 -1.30 -10.96 -17.01
CA ASN A 90 -1.58 -9.69 -17.66
C ASN A 90 -0.28 -9.04 -18.19
N LYS A 91 -0.32 -8.48 -19.39
CA LYS A 91 0.84 -7.78 -19.99
C LYS A 91 1.32 -6.56 -19.20
N TRP A 92 0.48 -5.99 -18.31
CA TRP A 92 0.75 -4.74 -17.62
C TRP A 92 1.43 -4.88 -16.25
N TRP A 93 1.46 -6.05 -15.61
CA TRP A 93 1.96 -6.16 -14.23
C TRP A 93 3.40 -5.66 -14.07
N LYS A 94 4.27 -5.90 -15.06
CA LYS A 94 5.66 -5.42 -15.03
C LYS A 94 5.73 -3.91 -15.10
N GLN A 95 4.86 -3.29 -15.90
CA GLN A 95 4.76 -1.84 -16.02
C GLN A 95 4.30 -1.24 -14.69
N ASP A 96 3.31 -1.84 -14.04
CA ASP A 96 2.84 -1.39 -12.73
C ASP A 96 3.99 -1.40 -11.72
N VAL A 97 4.69 -2.54 -11.60
CA VAL A 97 5.83 -2.68 -10.68
C VAL A 97 6.91 -1.65 -11.00
N GLU A 98 7.24 -1.46 -12.29
CA GLU A 98 8.26 -0.49 -12.69
C GLU A 98 7.89 0.94 -12.33
N ILE A 99 6.65 1.36 -12.56
CA ILE A 99 6.16 2.71 -12.24
C ILE A 99 6.09 2.91 -10.73
N LEU A 100 5.48 1.96 -10.01
CA LEU A 100 5.22 2.05 -8.58
C LEU A 100 6.53 2.03 -7.76
N VAL A 101 7.42 1.08 -8.04
CA VAL A 101 8.69 0.96 -7.29
C VAL A 101 9.62 2.13 -7.58
N LYS A 102 9.75 2.56 -8.85
CA LYS A 102 10.60 3.72 -9.18
C LYS A 102 10.02 5.03 -8.67
N GLY A 103 8.70 5.18 -8.71
CA GLY A 103 8.02 6.43 -8.38
C GLY A 103 7.74 6.62 -6.90
N ALA A 104 7.43 5.54 -6.18
CA ALA A 104 6.93 5.61 -4.80
C ALA A 104 7.50 4.52 -3.87
N GLY A 105 8.54 3.78 -4.29
CA GLY A 105 9.09 2.66 -3.50
C GLY A 105 9.57 3.01 -2.09
N GLU A 106 9.95 4.26 -1.84
CA GLU A 106 10.34 4.73 -0.49
C GLU A 106 9.15 4.99 0.45
N ARG A 107 7.93 5.08 -0.09
CA ARG A 107 6.71 5.46 0.64
C ARG A 107 5.56 4.45 0.54
N LEU A 108 5.72 3.42 -0.30
CA LEU A 108 4.86 2.24 -0.28
C LEU A 108 5.09 1.46 1.01
N ALA A 109 4.01 0.91 1.56
CA ALA A 109 4.01 0.09 2.77
C ALA A 109 4.75 -1.25 2.59
#